data_AF-A0A015YDL6-F1
#
_entry.id   AF-A0A015YDL6-F1
#
_cell.length_a   1.000
_cell.length_b   1.000
_cell.length_c   1.000
_cell.angle_alpha   90.00
_cell.angle_beta   90.00
_cell.angle_gamma   90.00
#
_symmetry.space_group_name_H-M   'P 1'
#
loop_
_entity.id
_entity.type
_entity.pdbx_description
1 polymer ?
#
loop_
_entity_poly.entity_id
_entity_poly.type
_entity_poly.pdbx_seq_one_letter_code
_entity_poly.pdbx_strand_id
1 'polypeptide(L)' 'MSLFKDKTLLITGGTGSFGNAVLKRFLDSDIKEIRIFSR' A
#
# COMPACT_ATOMS: atom_id res chain seq x y z
N MET A 1 17.21 -8.82 -5.31
CA MET A 1 16.79 -7.63 -4.52
C MET A 1 15.36 -7.35 -4.88
N SER A 2 14.45 -7.28 -3.90
CA SER A 2 13.06 -6.88 -4.19
C SER A 2 12.99 -5.42 -4.57
N LEU A 3 12.12 -5.08 -5.53
CA LEU A 3 11.87 -3.73 -5.99
C LEU A 3 11.25 -2.84 -4.90
N PHE A 4 10.52 -3.43 -3.95
CA PHE A 4 9.69 -2.70 -2.98
C PHE A 4 10.33 -2.57 -1.61
N LYS A 5 11.44 -3.28 -1.38
CA LYS A 5 12.23 -3.17 -0.16
C LYS A 5 12.59 -1.70 0.10
N ASP A 6 12.33 -1.24 1.32
CA ASP A 6 12.59 0.13 1.79
C ASP A 6 11.81 1.25 1.05
N LYS A 7 10.80 0.91 0.25
CA LYS A 7 9.91 1.89 -0.39
C LYS A 7 8.69 2.21 0.47
N THR A 8 8.15 3.41 0.27
CA THR A 8 6.89 3.87 0.86
C THR A 8 5.84 4.00 -0.24
N LEU A 9 4.68 3.38 -0.05
CA LEU A 9 3.50 3.50 -0.93
C LEU A 9 2.48 4.45 -0.30
N LEU A 10 1.99 5.42 -1.06
CA LEU A 10 0.85 6.26 -0.68
C LEU A 10 -0.39 5.85 -1.48
N ILE A 11 -1.44 5.43 -0.78
CA ILE A 11 -2.76 5.13 -1.36
C ILE A 11 -3.71 6.27 -1.02
N THR A 12 -4.09 7.08 -2.01
CA THR A 12 -5.14 8.10 -1.87
C THR A 12 -6.51 7.49 -2.11
N GLY A 13 -7.54 7.96 -1.38
CA GLY A 13 -8.87 7.34 -1.42
C GLY A 13 -8.86 5.88 -0.93
N GLY A 14 -7.88 5.51 -0.10
CA GLY A 14 -7.59 4.12 0.22
C GLY A 14 -8.67 3.40 1.03
N THR A 15 -9.66 4.11 1.57
CA THR A 15 -10.81 3.52 2.29
C THR A 15 -11.87 2.91 1.36
N GLY A 16 -11.84 3.20 0.06
CA GLY A 16 -12.75 2.59 -0.92
C GLY A 16 -12.43 1.11 -1.21
N SER A 17 -13.34 0.42 -1.89
CA SER A 17 -13.19 -1.01 -2.23
C SER A 17 -11.90 -1.31 -3.00
N PHE A 18 -11.52 -0.42 -3.93
CA PHE A 18 -10.29 -0.57 -4.70
C PHE A 18 -9.04 -0.37 -3.83
N GLY A 19 -9.03 0.66 -2.97
CA GLY A 19 -7.92 0.94 -2.05
C GLY A 19 -7.63 -0.23 -1.12
N ASN A 20 -8.69 -0.83 -0.55
CA ASN A 20 -8.60 -2.05 0.25
C ASN A 20 -8.09 -3.26 -0.55
N ALA A 21 -8.54 -3.44 -1.80
CA ALA A 21 -8.07 -4.53 -2.64
C ALA A 21 -6.57 -4.39 -2.99
N VAL A 22 -6.11 -3.15 -3.24
CA VAL A 22 -4.69 -2.85 -3.47
C VAL A 22 -3.88 -3.09 -2.19
N LEU A 23 -4.33 -2.57 -1.04
CA LEU A 23 -3.66 -2.77 0.25
C LEU A 23 -3.37 -4.25 0.52
N LYS A 24 -4.37 -5.12 0.34
CA LYS A 24 -4.24 -6.57 0.58
C LYS A 24 -3.14 -7.23 -0.26
N ARG A 25 -2.85 -6.73 -1.46
CA ARG A 25 -1.76 -7.26 -2.31
C ARG A 25 -0.37 -6.92 -1.78
N PHE A 26 -0.25 -5.81 -1.05
CA PHE A 26 1.02 -5.34 -0.51
C PHE A 26 1.27 -5.78 0.93
N LEU A 27 0.26 -6.34 1.63
CA LEU A 27 0.43 -6.87 3.00
C LEU A 27 1.43 -8.02 3.06
N ASP A 28 1.48 -8.87 2.04
CA ASP A 28 2.41 -10.01 1.96
C ASP A 28 3.72 -9.67 1.21
N SER A 29 3.95 -8.38 0.90
CA SER A 29 5.16 -7.91 0.21
C SER A 29 6.19 -7.37 1.21
N ASP A 30 7.44 -7.19 0.77
CA ASP A 30 8.51 -6.64 1.61
C ASP A 30 8.59 -5.10 1.57
N ILE A 31 7.45 -4.45 1.26
CA ILE A 31 7.34 -3.01 1.30
C ILE A 31 7.48 -2.51 2.75
N LYS A 32 8.21 -1.40 2.92
CA LYS A 32 8.51 -0.87 4.26
C LYS A 32 7.32 -0.19 4.91
N GLU A 33 6.57 0.59 4.13
CA GLU A 33 5.51 1.43 4.66
C GLU A 33 4.40 1.65 3.63
N ILE A 34 3.15 1.56 4.08
CA ILE A 34 1.97 1.90 3.29
C ILE A 34 1.21 2.99 4.05
N ARG A 35 1.03 4.15 3.42
CA ARG A 35 0.25 5.27 3.94
C ARG A 35 -1.09 5.32 3.23
N ILE A 36 -2.17 5.36 3.99
CA ILE A 36 -3.52 5.54 3.45
C ILE A 36 -3.94 6.97 3.74
N PHE A 37 -4.27 7.72 2.69
CA PHE A 37 -4.84 9.04 2.78
C PHE A 37 -6.28 9.01 2.28
N SER A 38 -7.21 9.41 3.13
CA SER A 38 -8.63 9.56 2.79
C SER A 38 -9.21 10.76 3.55
N ARG A 39 -10.42 11.17 3.20
CA ARG A 39 -11.16 12.26 3.84
C ARG A 39 -11.73 11.82 5.17
#